data_AF-A0A2N2MDG6-F1
#
_entry.id   AF-A0A2N2MDG6-F1
#
_cell.length_a   1.000
_cell.length_b   1.000
_cell.length_c   1.000
_cell.angle_alpha   90.00
_cell.angle_beta   90.00
_cell.angle_gamma   90.00
#
_symmetry.space_group_name_H-M   'P 1'
#
loop_
_entity.id
_entity.type
_entity.pdbx_description
1 polymer ?
#
loop_
_entity_poly.entity_id
_entity_poly.type
_entity_poly.pdbx_seq_one_letter_code
_entity_poly.pdbx_strand_id
1 'polypeptide(L)'
;MKNNIEVAMQRAQGYWFIDGLSEILSGIMLALLGTVFFFRAQVQNAEQVFSASNAKDTILILGLSLGMATVVWLKQKITYRRTGYVEPRLENFGARLQKYWKVIALIAGVPFVLILLMLVFPWARAGLFYGMTWIPAAIGFGFGIFMFVQAKQTGLKRFRILCYLDFTLAVMLVLLAGLHNLNHALPAQLFAGPLSGPMPAELAQAMQTNMDYASWLIAILCAGLGLSRLVSGIFTLARYLQANPPVEAGDE
;
A
#
# COMPACT_ATOMS: atom_id res chain seq x y z
N MET A 1 -30.18 -9.48 14.70
CA MET A 1 -29.52 -10.80 14.86
C MET A 1 -28.75 -11.07 13.58
N LYS A 2 -27.43 -11.33 13.64
CA LYS A 2 -26.67 -11.68 12.43
C LYS A 2 -27.14 -13.06 11.94
N ASN A 3 -27.26 -13.23 10.62
CA ASN A 3 -27.57 -14.53 10.03
C ASN A 3 -26.44 -15.51 10.37
N ASN A 4 -26.76 -16.74 10.78
CA ASN A 4 -25.78 -17.79 11.08
C ASN A 4 -24.82 -18.01 9.90
N ILE A 5 -25.31 -17.82 8.67
CA ILE A 5 -24.51 -17.90 7.43
C ILE A 5 -23.44 -16.81 7.40
N GLU A 6 -23.77 -15.56 7.72
CA GLU A 6 -22.80 -14.45 7.74
C GLU A 6 -21.71 -14.65 8.77
N VAL A 7 -22.06 -15.19 9.94
CA VAL A 7 -21.09 -15.51 11.00
C VAL A 7 -20.13 -16.63 10.54
N ALA A 8 -20.65 -17.66 9.88
CA ALA A 8 -19.83 -18.73 9.31
C ALA A 8 -18.89 -18.19 8.21
N MET A 9 -19.38 -17.35 7.30
CA MET A 9 -18.57 -16.71 6.26
C MET A 9 -17.47 -15.82 6.85
N GLN A 10 -17.80 -15.02 7.86
CA GLN A 10 -16.85 -14.16 8.57
C GLN A 10 -15.74 -14.99 9.25
N ARG A 11 -16.08 -16.10 9.89
CA ARG A 11 -15.10 -17.02 10.49
C ARG A 11 -14.20 -17.66 9.44
N ALA A 12 -14.76 -18.11 8.32
CA ALA A 12 -14.00 -18.69 7.23
C ALA A 12 -13.00 -17.68 6.62
N GLN A 13 -13.40 -16.42 6.43
CA GLN A 13 -12.50 -15.36 5.98
C GLN A 13 -11.43 -15.02 7.02
N GLY A 14 -11.80 -14.99 8.31
CA GLY A 14 -10.85 -14.75 9.40
C GLY A 14 -9.79 -15.83 9.55
N TYR A 15 -10.10 -17.07 9.15
CA TYR A 15 -9.15 -18.18 9.17
C TYR A 15 -7.91 -17.90 8.30
N TRP A 16 -8.07 -17.20 7.18
CA TRP A 16 -6.94 -16.82 6.33
C TRP A 16 -5.92 -15.94 7.04
N PHE A 17 -6.31 -15.21 8.08
CA PHE A 17 -5.40 -14.32 8.78
C PHE A 17 -4.97 -14.88 10.14
N ILE A 18 -5.48 -16.04 10.58
CA ILE A 18 -5.34 -16.47 11.98
C ILE A 18 -3.89 -16.60 12.47
N ASP A 19 -2.96 -16.92 11.56
CA ASP A 19 -1.53 -17.12 11.83
C ASP A 19 -0.66 -15.86 11.75
N GLY A 20 -1.18 -14.75 11.22
CA GLY A 20 -0.41 -13.51 11.08
C GLY A 20 0.66 -13.50 9.96
N LEU A 21 0.79 -14.56 9.16
CA LEU A 21 1.83 -14.67 8.12
C LEU A 21 1.66 -13.62 7.02
N SER A 22 0.42 -13.32 6.64
CA SER A 22 0.09 -12.26 5.69
C SER A 22 0.50 -10.87 6.19
N GLU A 23 0.31 -10.61 7.48
CA GLU A 23 0.71 -9.35 8.12
C GLU A 23 2.23 -9.23 8.15
N ILE A 24 2.97 -10.29 8.50
CA ILE A 24 4.44 -10.28 8.47
C ILE A 24 4.94 -9.96 7.06
N LEU A 25 4.49 -10.71 6.06
CA LEU A 25 5.00 -10.54 4.71
C LEU A 25 4.66 -9.16 4.13
N SER A 26 3.41 -8.71 4.27
CA SER A 26 3.03 -7.36 3.82
C SER A 26 3.82 -6.28 4.55
N GLY A 27 4.13 -6.51 5.84
CA GLY A 27 5.01 -5.65 6.62
C GLY A 27 6.45 -5.59 6.09
N ILE A 28 7.05 -6.75 5.76
CA ILE A 28 8.39 -6.82 5.14
C ILE A 28 8.40 -6.08 3.80
N MET A 29 7.40 -6.33 2.94
CA MET A 29 7.31 -5.70 1.63
C MET A 29 7.21 -4.17 1.74
N LEU A 30 6.38 -3.68 2.66
CA LEU A 30 6.25 -2.25 2.92
C LEU A 30 7.52 -1.65 3.52
N ALA A 31 8.21 -2.36 4.42
CA ALA A 31 9.49 -1.90 4.96
C ALA A 31 10.54 -1.76 3.85
N LEU A 32 10.65 -2.74 2.94
CA LEU A 32 11.55 -2.68 1.79
C LEU A 32 11.23 -1.51 0.86
N LEU A 33 9.95 -1.28 0.57
CA LEU A 33 9.51 -0.12 -0.22
C LEU A 33 9.88 1.19 0.49
N GLY A 34 9.64 1.28 1.80
CA GLY A 34 10.01 2.45 2.61
C GLY A 34 11.50 2.74 2.52
N THR A 35 12.34 1.71 2.59
CA THR A 35 13.80 1.84 2.43
C THR A 35 14.18 2.38 1.06
N VAL A 36 13.58 1.90 -0.02
CA VAL A 36 13.88 2.41 -1.38
C VAL A 36 13.46 3.87 -1.54
N PHE A 37 12.27 4.24 -1.06
CA PHE A 37 11.81 5.62 -1.10
C PHE A 37 12.67 6.54 -0.23
N PHE A 38 13.15 6.05 0.92
CA PHE A 38 14.07 6.79 1.77
C PHE A 38 15.38 7.09 1.03
N PHE A 39 16.02 6.09 0.42
CA PHE A 39 17.23 6.31 -0.36
C PHE A 39 17.00 7.19 -1.58
N ARG A 40 15.86 7.04 -2.27
CA ARG A 40 15.50 7.90 -3.39
C ARG A 40 15.45 9.37 -2.98
N ALA A 41 14.96 9.69 -1.78
CA ALA A 41 14.90 11.06 -1.28
C ALA A 41 16.27 11.66 -0.93
N GLN A 42 17.31 10.84 -0.72
CA GLN A 42 18.66 11.30 -0.39
C GLN A 42 19.55 11.52 -1.62
N VAL A 43 19.12 11.03 -2.78
CA VAL A 43 19.94 10.95 -3.98
C VAL A 43 19.57 12.06 -4.94
N GLN A 44 20.58 12.83 -5.38
CA GLN A 44 20.42 13.89 -6.39
C GLN A 44 20.91 13.46 -7.78
N ASN A 45 21.72 12.41 -7.88
CA ASN A 45 22.29 11.92 -9.14
C ASN A 45 21.20 11.24 -10.00
N ALA A 46 21.05 11.68 -11.25
CA ALA A 46 20.01 11.17 -12.17
C ALA A 46 20.09 9.65 -12.38
N GLU A 47 21.28 9.07 -12.51
CA GLU A 47 21.47 7.62 -12.67
C GLU A 47 21.01 6.84 -11.43
N GLN A 48 21.31 7.34 -10.24
CA GLN A 48 20.92 6.71 -8.99
C GLN A 48 19.40 6.88 -8.74
N VAL A 49 18.81 8.01 -9.13
CA VAL A 49 17.35 8.23 -9.15
C VAL A 49 16.65 7.21 -10.07
N PHE A 50 17.19 6.99 -11.26
CA PHE A 50 16.68 6.00 -12.21
C PHE A 50 16.78 4.58 -11.64
N SER A 51 17.94 4.22 -11.07
CA SER A 51 18.16 2.94 -10.39
C SER A 51 17.15 2.71 -9.25
N ALA A 52 16.95 3.70 -8.37
CA ALA A 52 15.99 3.60 -7.27
C ALA A 52 14.54 3.45 -7.76
N SER A 53 14.18 4.11 -8.87
CA SER A 53 12.86 3.98 -9.49
C SER A 53 12.63 2.56 -10.03
N ASN A 54 13.63 1.99 -10.71
CA ASN A 54 13.59 0.61 -11.20
C ASN A 54 13.57 -0.41 -10.05
N ALA A 55 14.31 -0.15 -8.97
CA ALA A 55 14.32 -1.00 -7.79
C ALA A 55 12.93 -1.06 -7.13
N LYS A 56 12.25 0.09 -6.99
CA LYS A 56 10.87 0.18 -6.48
C LYS A 56 9.92 -0.65 -7.34
N ASP A 57 9.97 -0.51 -8.66
CA ASP A 57 9.09 -1.27 -9.57
C ASP A 57 9.39 -2.77 -9.52
N THR A 58 10.66 -3.15 -9.44
CA THR A 58 11.10 -4.54 -9.30
C THR A 58 10.60 -5.16 -7.99
N ILE A 59 10.72 -4.43 -6.87
CA ILE A 59 10.22 -4.89 -5.56
C ILE A 59 8.70 -5.03 -5.59
N LEU A 60 7.97 -4.13 -6.25
CA LEU A 60 6.52 -4.26 -6.38
C LEU A 60 6.14 -5.52 -7.17
N ILE A 61 6.73 -5.70 -8.36
CA ILE A 61 6.37 -6.82 -9.25
C ILE A 61 6.78 -8.16 -8.62
N LEU A 62 8.04 -8.29 -8.21
CA LEU A 62 8.55 -9.54 -7.62
C LEU A 62 7.98 -9.76 -6.22
N GLY A 63 7.90 -8.73 -5.39
CA GLY A 63 7.39 -8.82 -4.02
C GLY A 63 5.93 -9.22 -3.97
N LEU A 64 5.08 -8.70 -4.87
CA LEU A 64 3.67 -9.12 -4.95
C LEU A 64 3.54 -10.56 -5.48
N SER A 65 4.29 -10.90 -6.53
CA SER A 65 4.21 -12.22 -7.17
C SER A 65 4.74 -13.33 -6.27
N LEU A 66 5.96 -13.16 -5.76
CA LEU A 66 6.60 -14.11 -4.85
C LEU A 66 5.92 -14.10 -3.49
N GLY A 67 5.52 -12.93 -3.00
CA GLY A 67 4.92 -12.80 -1.69
C GLY A 67 3.65 -13.64 -1.52
N MET A 68 2.73 -13.57 -2.49
CA MET A 68 1.52 -14.40 -2.44
C MET A 68 1.86 -15.90 -2.48
N ALA A 69 2.81 -16.31 -3.33
CA ALA A 69 3.27 -17.69 -3.38
C ALA A 69 3.91 -18.15 -2.06
N THR A 70 4.75 -17.29 -1.45
CA THR A 70 5.40 -17.55 -0.16
C THR A 70 4.38 -17.69 0.97
N VAL A 71 3.34 -16.84 1.03
CA VAL A 71 2.29 -16.97 2.05
C VAL A 71 1.53 -18.28 1.89
N VAL A 72 1.16 -18.65 0.66
CA VAL A 72 0.48 -19.92 0.39
C VAL A 72 1.36 -21.10 0.82
N TRP A 73 2.63 -21.10 0.42
CA TRP A 73 3.59 -22.15 0.78
C TRP A 73 3.81 -22.26 2.29
N LEU A 74 4.02 -21.13 2.98
CA LEU A 74 4.17 -21.10 4.44
C LEU A 74 2.91 -21.61 5.14
N LYS A 75 1.73 -21.19 4.68
CA LYS A 75 0.45 -21.68 5.22
C LYS A 75 0.27 -23.17 4.99
N GLN A 76 0.67 -23.73 3.86
CA GLN A 76 0.62 -25.17 3.63
C GLN A 76 1.49 -25.94 4.64
N LYS A 77 2.67 -25.40 4.98
CA LYS A 77 3.60 -26.04 5.93
C LYS A 77 3.20 -25.85 7.40
N ILE A 78 2.71 -24.67 7.77
CA ILE A 78 2.47 -24.29 9.18
C ILE A 78 0.98 -24.43 9.54
N THR A 79 0.09 -23.90 8.72
CA THR A 79 -1.34 -23.72 9.07
C THR A 79 -2.21 -24.88 8.58
N TYR A 80 -2.07 -25.28 7.33
CA TYR A 80 -3.00 -26.22 6.67
C TYR A 80 -2.68 -27.69 6.89
N ARG A 81 -1.53 -28.04 7.48
CA ARG A 81 -1.21 -29.43 7.84
C ARG A 81 -2.31 -30.07 8.71
N ARG A 82 -3.04 -29.28 9.50
CA ARG A 82 -4.05 -29.77 10.46
C ARG A 82 -5.48 -29.75 9.97
N THR A 83 -5.84 -28.80 9.13
CA THR A 83 -7.25 -28.57 8.73
C THR A 83 -7.60 -29.11 7.35
N GLY A 84 -6.60 -29.60 6.61
CA GLY A 84 -6.74 -29.87 5.18
C GLY A 84 -6.77 -28.57 4.37
N TYR A 85 -6.36 -28.67 3.11
CA TYR A 85 -6.44 -27.58 2.15
C TYR A 85 -7.71 -27.75 1.32
N VAL A 86 -8.64 -26.81 1.44
CA VAL A 86 -9.78 -26.73 0.50
C VAL A 86 -9.35 -25.83 -0.63
N GLU A 87 -9.11 -26.41 -1.80
CA GLU A 87 -8.76 -25.64 -2.98
C GLU A 87 -9.98 -24.83 -3.43
N PRO A 88 -9.89 -23.48 -3.46
CA PRO A 88 -10.98 -22.69 -3.98
C PRO A 88 -11.16 -22.99 -5.46
N ARG A 89 -12.40 -23.22 -5.90
CA ARG A 89 -12.72 -23.34 -7.33
C ARG A 89 -12.23 -22.09 -8.06
N LEU A 90 -11.32 -22.27 -9.01
CA LEU A 90 -10.85 -21.20 -9.87
C LEU A 90 -12.02 -20.79 -10.79
N GLU A 91 -12.52 -19.58 -10.60
CA GLU A 91 -13.44 -18.96 -11.56
C GLU A 91 -12.68 -18.69 -12.88
N ASN A 92 -13.35 -18.87 -14.02
CA ASN A 92 -12.78 -18.54 -15.33
C ASN A 92 -12.29 -17.08 -15.34
N PHE A 93 -11.07 -16.85 -15.83
CA PHE A 93 -10.44 -15.52 -15.85
C PHE A 93 -11.32 -14.45 -16.49
N GLY A 94 -12.01 -14.78 -17.59
CA GLY A 94 -12.94 -13.87 -18.27
C GLY A 94 -14.13 -13.44 -17.40
N ALA A 95 -14.71 -14.36 -16.62
CA ALA A 95 -15.81 -14.06 -15.70
C ALA A 95 -15.34 -13.16 -14.55
N ARG A 96 -14.12 -13.40 -14.04
CA ARG A 96 -13.50 -12.57 -13.01
C ARG A 96 -13.20 -11.17 -13.54
N LEU A 97 -12.66 -11.05 -14.75
CA LEU A 97 -12.40 -9.76 -15.39
C LEU A 97 -13.69 -8.97 -15.59
N GLN A 98 -14.76 -9.62 -16.07
CA GLN A 98 -16.07 -8.98 -16.23
C GLN A 98 -16.68 -8.55 -14.88
N LYS A 99 -16.42 -9.26 -13.80
CA LYS A 99 -16.86 -8.85 -12.46
C LYS A 99 -16.15 -7.57 -11.98
N TYR A 100 -14.88 -7.40 -12.34
CA TYR A 100 -14.05 -6.29 -11.85
C TYR A 100 -13.79 -5.18 -12.88
N TRP A 101 -14.31 -5.27 -14.11
CA TRP A 101 -13.97 -4.31 -15.18
C TRP A 101 -14.29 -2.86 -14.80
N LYS A 102 -15.40 -2.61 -14.09
CA LYS A 102 -15.76 -1.24 -13.65
C LYS A 102 -14.74 -0.68 -12.68
N VAL A 103 -14.22 -1.52 -11.78
CA VAL A 103 -13.19 -1.13 -10.81
C VAL A 103 -11.87 -0.89 -11.52
N ILE A 104 -11.50 -1.75 -12.46
CA ILE A 104 -10.28 -1.59 -13.28
C ILE A 104 -10.37 -0.31 -14.12
N ALA A 105 -11.51 -0.08 -14.78
CA ALA A 105 -11.75 1.12 -15.58
C ALA A 105 -11.72 2.39 -14.72
N LEU A 106 -12.22 2.33 -13.48
CA LEU A 106 -12.12 3.45 -12.54
C LEU A 106 -10.66 3.70 -12.12
N ILE A 107 -9.92 2.65 -11.74
CA ILE A 107 -8.53 2.75 -11.29
C ILE A 107 -7.61 3.23 -12.42
N ALA A 108 -7.83 2.79 -13.66
CA ALA A 108 -7.03 3.21 -14.81
C ALA A 108 -7.50 4.56 -15.41
N GLY A 109 -8.81 4.79 -15.42
CA GLY A 109 -9.42 5.97 -16.03
C GLY A 109 -9.18 7.24 -15.23
N VAL A 110 -9.23 7.18 -13.90
CA VAL A 110 -9.01 8.37 -13.05
C VAL A 110 -7.62 8.99 -13.26
N PRO A 111 -6.49 8.24 -13.17
CA PRO A 111 -5.17 8.77 -13.48
C PRO A 111 -5.07 9.34 -14.90
N PHE A 112 -5.68 8.68 -15.89
CA PHE A 112 -5.66 9.13 -17.27
C PHE A 112 -6.36 10.49 -17.44
N VAL A 113 -7.55 10.65 -16.87
CA VAL A 113 -8.29 11.93 -16.87
C VAL A 113 -7.50 13.01 -16.14
N LEU A 114 -6.87 12.70 -15.00
CA LEU A 114 -6.04 13.66 -14.26
C LEU A 114 -4.83 14.12 -15.09
N ILE A 115 -4.17 13.22 -15.80
CA ILE A 115 -3.07 13.56 -16.72
C ILE A 115 -3.57 14.46 -17.85
N LEU A 116 -4.72 14.15 -18.45
CA LEU A 116 -5.29 15.01 -19.50
C LEU A 116 -5.65 16.40 -18.96
N LEU A 117 -6.25 16.50 -17.78
CA LEU A 117 -6.54 17.78 -17.14
C LEU A 117 -5.26 18.57 -16.88
N MET A 118 -4.18 17.90 -16.46
CA MET A 118 -2.86 18.51 -16.27
C MET A 118 -2.32 19.13 -17.57
N LEU A 119 -2.50 18.46 -18.70
CA LEU A 119 -1.99 18.95 -19.98
C LEU A 119 -2.79 20.16 -20.50
N VAL A 120 -4.09 20.20 -20.22
CA VAL A 120 -5.00 21.21 -20.78
C VAL A 120 -5.16 22.44 -19.87
N PHE A 121 -5.22 22.27 -18.55
CA PHE A 121 -5.64 23.33 -17.63
C PHE A 121 -4.51 23.77 -16.68
N PRO A 122 -4.09 25.07 -16.68
CA PRO A 122 -3.06 25.58 -15.78
C PRO A 122 -3.39 25.40 -14.29
N TRP A 123 -4.63 25.64 -13.90
CA TRP A 123 -5.07 25.44 -12.51
C TRP A 123 -4.99 23.97 -12.08
N ALA A 124 -5.21 23.02 -13.02
CA ALA A 124 -5.07 21.60 -12.75
C ALA A 124 -3.59 21.20 -12.58
N ARG A 125 -2.66 21.85 -13.30
CA ARG A 125 -1.20 21.67 -13.08
C ARG A 125 -0.79 22.10 -11.69
N ALA A 126 -1.18 23.30 -11.27
CA ALA A 126 -0.90 23.81 -9.93
C ALA A 126 -1.53 22.91 -8.85
N GLY A 127 -2.78 22.48 -9.06
CA GLY A 127 -3.48 21.56 -8.17
C GLY A 127 -2.79 20.19 -8.04
N LEU A 128 -2.33 19.61 -9.15
CA LEU A 128 -1.59 18.35 -9.15
C LEU A 128 -0.21 18.49 -8.52
N PHE A 129 0.50 19.59 -8.80
CA PHE A 129 1.81 19.89 -8.21
C PHE A 129 1.74 19.89 -6.68
N TYR A 130 0.75 20.58 -6.10
CA TYR A 130 0.49 20.49 -4.66
C TYR A 130 -0.05 19.11 -4.28
N GLY A 131 -0.92 18.52 -5.09
CA GLY A 131 -1.49 17.21 -4.84
C GLY A 131 -0.45 16.09 -4.69
N MET A 132 0.73 16.22 -5.31
CA MET A 132 1.81 15.23 -5.19
C MET A 132 2.25 15.01 -3.74
N THR A 133 2.28 16.06 -2.91
CA THR A 133 2.65 15.93 -1.49
C THR A 133 1.53 15.32 -0.64
N TRP A 134 0.30 15.27 -1.17
CA TRP A 134 -0.87 14.65 -0.51
C TRP A 134 -1.08 13.20 -0.92
N ILE A 135 -0.46 12.72 -2.00
CA ILE A 135 -0.51 11.31 -2.44
C ILE A 135 -0.21 10.34 -1.29
N PRO A 136 0.84 10.53 -0.47
CA PRO A 136 1.17 9.58 0.60
C PRO A 136 0.06 9.52 1.65
N ALA A 137 -0.51 10.67 2.02
CA ALA A 137 -1.65 10.71 2.93
C ALA A 137 -2.87 9.98 2.34
N ALA A 138 -3.19 10.21 1.06
CA ALA A 138 -4.29 9.53 0.38
C ALA A 138 -4.09 8.00 0.34
N ILE A 139 -2.86 7.54 0.08
CA ILE A 139 -2.50 6.12 0.17
C ILE A 139 -2.73 5.60 1.61
N GLY A 140 -2.29 6.34 2.62
CA GLY A 140 -2.51 6.00 4.03
C GLY A 140 -3.99 5.87 4.39
N PHE A 141 -4.83 6.80 3.95
CA PHE A 141 -6.29 6.71 4.10
C PHE A 141 -6.86 5.48 3.38
N GLY A 142 -6.38 5.19 2.17
CA GLY A 142 -6.75 3.98 1.43
C GLY A 142 -6.44 2.70 2.21
N PHE A 143 -5.26 2.62 2.83
CA PHE A 143 -4.89 1.51 3.72
C PHE A 143 -5.76 1.44 4.97
N GLY A 144 -6.09 2.58 5.59
CA GLY A 144 -7.03 2.63 6.72
C GLY A 144 -8.42 2.09 6.36
N ILE A 145 -8.97 2.51 5.22
CA ILE A 145 -10.24 1.99 4.68
C ILE A 145 -10.14 0.50 4.39
N PHE A 146 -9.07 0.06 3.74
CA PHE A 146 -8.83 -1.36 3.47
C PHE A 146 -8.81 -2.18 4.76
N MET A 147 -8.10 -1.73 5.79
CA MET A 147 -8.06 -2.40 7.09
C MET A 147 -9.41 -2.38 7.81
N PHE A 148 -10.18 -1.31 7.68
CA PHE A 148 -11.55 -1.26 8.20
C PHE A 148 -12.47 -2.29 7.53
N VAL A 149 -12.38 -2.41 6.20
CA VAL A 149 -13.12 -3.44 5.44
C VAL A 149 -12.69 -4.83 5.87
N GLN A 150 -11.39 -5.09 5.99
CA GLN A 150 -10.86 -6.38 6.48
C GLN A 150 -11.32 -6.68 7.91
N ALA A 151 -11.35 -5.69 8.80
CA ALA A 151 -11.84 -5.84 10.16
C ALA A 151 -13.34 -6.20 10.21
N LYS A 152 -14.14 -5.64 9.30
CA LYS A 152 -15.56 -5.98 9.16
C LYS A 152 -15.77 -7.37 8.57
N GLN A 153 -15.00 -7.73 7.53
CA GLN A 153 -15.11 -9.01 6.84
C GLN A 153 -14.69 -10.18 7.74
N THR A 154 -13.53 -10.06 8.39
CA THR A 154 -12.93 -11.14 9.20
C THR A 154 -13.39 -11.16 10.66
N GLY A 155 -13.85 -10.03 11.19
CA GLY A 155 -14.23 -9.90 12.60
C GLY A 155 -13.04 -9.82 13.56
N LEU A 156 -11.81 -9.75 13.06
CA LEU A 156 -10.60 -9.74 13.88
C LEU A 156 -10.36 -8.35 14.49
N LYS A 157 -10.26 -8.29 15.83
CA LYS A 157 -10.06 -7.02 16.57
C LYS A 157 -8.78 -6.30 16.16
N ARG A 158 -7.71 -7.02 15.84
CA ARG A 158 -6.41 -6.43 15.48
C ARG A 158 -6.46 -5.59 14.20
N PHE A 159 -7.30 -5.94 13.22
CA PHE A 159 -7.46 -5.10 12.02
C PHE A 159 -8.15 -3.77 12.32
N ARG A 160 -8.95 -3.68 13.38
CA ARG A 160 -9.47 -2.38 13.85
C ARG A 160 -8.35 -1.51 14.42
N ILE A 161 -7.44 -2.11 15.20
CA ILE A 161 -6.27 -1.41 15.74
C ILE A 161 -5.39 -0.90 14.59
N LEU A 162 -5.07 -1.76 13.61
CA LEU A 162 -4.30 -1.38 12.42
C LEU A 162 -5.00 -0.27 11.61
N CYS A 163 -6.32 -0.34 11.44
CA CYS A 163 -7.10 0.73 10.82
C CYS A 163 -6.92 2.08 11.54
N TYR A 164 -7.02 2.13 12.87
CA TYR A 164 -6.82 3.37 13.62
C TYR A 164 -5.39 3.90 13.48
N LEU A 165 -4.38 3.01 13.51
CA LEU A 165 -2.99 3.38 13.30
C LEU A 165 -2.75 3.95 11.89
N ASP A 166 -3.28 3.27 10.86
CA ASP A 166 -3.16 3.69 9.46
C ASP A 166 -3.82 5.07 9.23
N PHE A 167 -5.00 5.33 9.81
CA PHE A 167 -5.64 6.65 9.74
C PHE A 167 -4.87 7.72 10.52
N THR A 168 -4.35 7.40 11.69
CA THR A 168 -3.56 8.36 12.49
C THR A 168 -2.30 8.75 11.73
N LEU A 169 -1.62 7.78 11.11
CA LEU A 169 -0.47 8.02 10.26
C LEU A 169 -0.84 8.86 9.04
N ALA A 170 -1.98 8.59 8.39
CA ALA A 170 -2.45 9.38 7.25
C ALA A 170 -2.72 10.85 7.64
N VAL A 171 -3.38 11.10 8.77
CA VAL A 171 -3.62 12.46 9.29
C VAL A 171 -2.30 13.17 9.60
N MET A 172 -1.35 12.48 10.23
CA MET A 172 -0.02 13.05 10.48
C MET A 172 0.67 13.48 9.17
N LEU A 173 0.58 12.66 8.12
CA LEU A 173 1.15 12.99 6.80
C LEU A 173 0.42 14.15 6.13
N VAL A 174 -0.90 14.31 6.31
CA VAL A 174 -1.63 15.51 5.84
C VAL A 174 -1.06 16.76 6.51
N LEU A 175 -0.83 16.73 7.82
CA LEU A 175 -0.31 17.88 8.56
C LEU A 175 1.11 18.23 8.09
N LEU A 176 1.98 17.23 7.91
CA LEU A 176 3.33 17.43 7.41
C LEU A 176 3.33 17.98 5.97
N ALA A 177 2.52 17.42 5.08
CA ALA A 177 2.36 17.91 3.71
C ALA A 177 1.81 19.34 3.67
N GLY A 178 0.83 19.65 4.52
CA GLY A 178 0.26 20.99 4.66
C GLY A 178 1.30 22.01 5.09
N LEU A 179 2.09 21.70 6.13
CA LEU A 179 3.18 22.56 6.61
C LEU A 179 4.24 22.80 5.53
N HIS A 180 4.63 21.77 4.78
CA HIS A 180 5.56 21.90 3.66
C HIS A 180 5.01 22.83 2.57
N ASN A 181 3.75 22.63 2.18
CA ASN A 181 3.12 23.44 1.14
C ASN A 181 2.95 24.91 1.55
N LEU A 182 2.70 25.21 2.83
CA LEU A 182 2.63 26.58 3.33
C LEU A 182 3.97 27.32 3.26
N ASN A 183 5.09 26.60 3.35
CA ASN A 183 6.43 27.17 3.31
C ASN A 183 6.99 27.33 1.89
N HIS A 184 6.32 26.79 0.87
CA HIS A 184 6.81 26.81 -0.51
C HIS A 184 5.80 27.53 -1.42
N ALA A 185 6.17 28.71 -1.89
CA ALA A 185 5.38 29.48 -2.85
C ALA A 185 5.29 28.75 -4.20
N LEU A 186 4.15 28.86 -4.88
CA LEU A 186 3.99 28.33 -6.23
C LEU A 186 4.84 29.12 -7.23
N PRO A 187 5.62 28.44 -8.09
CA PRO A 187 6.20 29.06 -9.27
C PRO A 187 5.10 29.69 -10.13
N ALA A 188 5.23 30.98 -10.47
CA ALA A 188 4.26 31.69 -11.30
C ALA A 188 4.07 31.01 -12.67
N GLN A 189 5.09 30.29 -13.15
CA GLN A 189 5.10 29.54 -14.40
C GLN A 189 4.08 28.38 -14.44
N LEU A 190 3.56 27.92 -13.30
CA LEU A 190 2.47 26.94 -13.26
C LEU A 190 1.14 27.53 -13.79
N PHE A 191 1.00 28.84 -13.73
CA PHE A 191 -0.20 29.58 -14.17
C PHE A 191 -0.06 30.18 -15.57
N ALA A 192 1.14 30.17 -16.14
CA ALA A 192 1.35 30.57 -17.53
C ALA A 192 0.59 29.63 -18.48
N GLY A 193 0.47 30.03 -19.76
CA GLY A 193 -0.23 29.29 -20.82
C GLY A 193 0.25 27.83 -21.01
N PRO A 194 -0.14 27.15 -22.09
CA PRO A 194 0.28 25.77 -22.34
C PRO A 194 1.79 25.61 -22.16
N LEU A 195 2.24 24.53 -21.49
CA LEU A 195 3.68 24.21 -21.38
C LEU A 195 4.19 23.78 -22.75
N SER A 196 4.48 24.76 -23.62
CA SER A 196 5.18 24.55 -24.87
C SER A 196 6.64 24.95 -24.68
N GLY A 197 7.56 24.03 -24.99
CA GLY A 197 9.01 24.25 -24.89
C GLY A 197 9.67 23.59 -23.67
N PRO A 198 10.99 23.78 -23.50
CA PRO A 198 11.72 23.21 -22.37
C PRO A 198 11.21 23.77 -21.05
N MET A 199 11.14 22.91 -20.02
CA MET A 199 10.69 23.28 -18.69
C MET A 199 11.63 24.35 -18.09
N PRO A 200 11.12 25.48 -17.58
CA PRO A 200 11.94 26.47 -16.90
C PRO A 200 12.70 25.85 -15.73
N ALA A 201 13.97 26.24 -15.54
CA ALA A 201 14.82 25.67 -14.50
C ALA A 201 14.23 25.81 -13.09
N GLU A 202 13.62 26.96 -12.77
CA GLU A 202 12.95 27.19 -11.49
C GLU A 202 11.79 26.22 -11.24
N LEU A 203 10.97 25.98 -12.28
CA LEU A 203 9.85 25.03 -12.19
C LEU A 203 10.37 23.60 -12.03
N ALA A 204 11.41 23.23 -12.77
CA ALA A 204 12.03 21.92 -12.66
C ALA A 204 12.60 21.68 -11.25
N GLN A 205 13.27 22.69 -10.67
CA GLN A 205 13.79 22.62 -9.31
C GLN A 205 12.67 22.49 -8.28
N ALA A 206 11.61 23.29 -8.39
CA ALA A 206 10.46 23.21 -7.48
C ALA A 206 9.74 21.84 -7.57
N MET A 207 9.61 21.29 -8.79
CA MET A 207 9.07 19.93 -9.01
C MET A 207 9.95 18.88 -8.35
N GLN A 208 11.26 18.97 -8.53
CA GLN A 208 12.21 18.05 -7.92
C GLN A 208 12.12 18.09 -6.38
N THR A 209 12.12 19.28 -5.77
CA THR A 209 11.99 19.44 -4.31
C THR A 209 10.69 18.81 -3.78
N ASN A 210 9.56 19.01 -4.46
CA ASN A 210 8.29 18.40 -4.07
C ASN A 210 8.26 16.89 -4.28
N MET A 211 8.90 16.38 -5.34
CA MET A 211 9.03 14.95 -5.58
C MET A 211 9.90 14.27 -4.52
N ASP A 212 11.00 14.90 -4.11
CA ASP A 212 11.88 14.37 -3.07
C ASP A 212 11.17 14.39 -1.71
N TYR A 213 10.44 15.47 -1.39
CA TYR A 213 9.62 15.54 -0.18
C TYR A 213 8.48 14.50 -0.17
N ALA A 214 7.76 14.35 -1.29
CA ALA A 214 6.75 13.31 -1.42
C ALA A 214 7.35 11.91 -1.25
N SER A 215 8.53 11.64 -1.84
CA SER A 215 9.24 10.37 -1.67
C SER A 215 9.59 10.12 -0.20
N TRP A 216 10.02 11.14 0.53
CA TRP A 216 10.29 11.05 1.96
C TRP A 216 9.01 10.74 2.78
N LEU A 217 7.89 11.38 2.47
CA LEU A 217 6.60 11.08 3.10
C LEU A 217 6.12 9.65 2.79
N ILE A 218 6.32 9.15 1.56
CA ILE A 218 6.03 7.75 1.21
C ILE A 218 6.93 6.81 2.02
N ALA A 219 8.21 7.16 2.21
CA ALA A 219 9.11 6.36 3.03
C ALA A 219 8.61 6.22 4.47
N ILE A 220 8.18 7.33 5.10
CA ILE A 220 7.58 7.33 6.44
C ILE A 220 6.31 6.49 6.48
N LEU A 221 5.43 6.67 5.50
CA LEU A 221 4.19 5.89 5.40
C LEU A 221 4.51 4.39 5.34
N CYS A 222 5.35 3.98 4.40
CA CYS A 222 5.72 2.59 4.18
C CYS A 222 6.42 1.98 5.41
N ALA A 223 7.31 2.73 6.06
CA ALA A 223 7.96 2.30 7.29
C ALA A 223 6.94 2.12 8.44
N GLY A 224 6.05 3.09 8.65
CA GLY A 224 5.03 3.04 9.69
C GLY A 224 4.01 1.91 9.49
N LEU A 225 3.48 1.78 8.26
CA LEU A 225 2.57 0.69 7.88
C LEU A 225 3.28 -0.68 7.95
N GLY A 226 4.54 -0.73 7.54
CA GLY A 226 5.36 -1.94 7.52
C GLY A 226 5.64 -2.46 8.93
N LEU A 227 6.11 -1.56 9.81
CA LEU A 227 6.42 -1.89 11.20
C LEU A 227 5.17 -2.32 11.97
N SER A 228 4.03 -1.62 11.81
CA SER A 228 2.80 -1.97 12.51
C SER A 228 2.29 -3.37 12.13
N ARG A 229 2.38 -3.73 10.85
CA ARG A 229 2.02 -5.06 10.32
C ARG A 229 3.00 -6.14 10.75
N LEU A 230 4.30 -5.86 10.72
CA LEU A 230 5.34 -6.77 11.22
C LEU A 230 5.10 -7.12 12.70
N VAL A 231 4.95 -6.11 13.56
CA VAL A 231 4.73 -6.32 15.00
C VAL A 231 3.42 -7.09 15.25
N SER A 232 2.33 -6.69 14.60
CA SER A 232 1.04 -7.38 14.70
C SER A 232 1.14 -8.84 14.23
N GLY A 233 1.83 -9.07 13.11
CA GLY A 233 2.00 -10.38 12.51
C GLY A 233 2.85 -11.31 13.37
N ILE A 234 4.02 -10.86 13.83
CA ILE A 234 4.91 -11.62 14.72
C ILE A 234 4.20 -12.02 16.00
N PHE A 235 3.49 -11.08 16.64
CA PHE A 235 2.74 -11.37 17.86
C PHE A 235 1.61 -12.38 17.63
N THR A 236 0.92 -12.27 16.48
CA THR A 236 -0.14 -13.21 16.10
C THR A 236 0.43 -14.61 15.84
N LEU A 237 1.55 -14.70 15.12
CA LEU A 237 2.22 -15.96 14.82
C LEU A 237 2.74 -16.63 16.10
N ALA A 238 3.37 -15.87 17.01
CA ALA A 238 3.86 -16.40 18.28
C ALA A 238 2.72 -17.01 19.11
N ARG A 239 1.59 -16.29 19.22
CA ARG A 239 0.38 -16.79 19.90
C ARG A 239 -0.21 -18.02 19.21
N TYR A 240 -0.21 -18.02 17.88
CA TYR A 240 -0.71 -19.15 17.09
C TYR A 240 0.12 -20.41 17.35
N LEU A 241 1.46 -20.30 17.32
CA LEU A 241 2.37 -21.41 17.58
C LEU A 241 2.30 -21.91 19.03
N GLN A 242 2.13 -21.02 20.00
CA GLN A 242 1.91 -21.40 21.40
C GLN A 242 0.62 -22.21 21.60
N ALA A 243 -0.46 -21.81 20.92
CA ALA A 243 -1.73 -22.54 20.97
C ALA A 243 -1.72 -23.83 20.14
N ASN A 244 -0.76 -23.98 19.23
CA ASN A 244 -0.66 -25.08 18.27
C ASN A 244 0.78 -25.59 18.18
N PRO A 245 1.33 -26.19 19.27
CA PRO A 245 2.70 -26.70 19.26
C PRO A 245 2.85 -27.76 18.15
N PRO A 246 3.95 -27.77 17.39
CA PRO A 246 4.15 -28.71 16.28
C PRO A 246 3.99 -30.16 16.75
N VAL A 247 3.37 -31.01 15.92
CA VAL A 247 3.26 -32.45 16.22
C VAL A 247 4.67 -33.03 16.15
N GLU A 248 5.12 -33.67 17.23
CA GLU A 248 6.44 -34.32 17.26
C GLU A 248 6.50 -35.42 16.20
N ALA A 249 7.65 -35.57 15.53
CA ALA A 249 7.81 -36.44 14.37
C ALA A 249 7.75 -37.95 14.68
N GLY A 250 7.22 -38.35 15.84
CA GLY A 250 7.10 -39.73 16.30
C GLY A 250 5.68 -40.19 16.66
N ASP A 251 4.67 -39.33 16.50
CA ASP A 251 3.26 -39.62 16.87
C ASP A 251 2.34 -39.91 15.67
N GLU A 252 2.91 -40.12 14.47
CA GLU A 252 2.19 -40.57 13.25
C GLU A 252 2.47 -42.05 12.96
#